data_AF-A0A7V4AWW6-F1
#
_entry.id   AF-A0A7V4AWW6-F1
#
_cell.length_a   1.000
_cell.length_b   1.000
_cell.length_c   1.000
_cell.angle_alpha   90.00
_cell.angle_beta   90.00
_cell.angle_gamma   90.00
#
_symmetry.space_group_name_H-M   'P 1'
#
loop_
_entity.id
_entity.type
_entity.pdbx_description
1 polymer ?
#
loop_
_entity_poly.entity_id
_entity_poly.type
_entity_poly.pdbx_seq_one_letter_code
_entity_poly.pdbx_strand_id
1 'polypeptide(L)' 'MKISFWGVRGSIPSPPSTQEIKSKIKRILRGASGVDLEDRAAVDDFVDSLPPLLAGVAGGNSACV' A
#
# COMPACT_ATOMS: atom_id res chain seq x y z
N MET A 1 10.75 14.04 -30.11
CA MET A 1 10.34 12.69 -30.58
C MET A 1 8.96 12.41 -30.03
N LYS A 2 7.94 12.13 -30.86
CA LYS A 2 6.59 11.75 -30.42
C LYS A 2 6.40 10.26 -30.69
N ILE A 3 6.18 9.48 -29.65
CA ILE A 3 5.89 8.04 -29.74
C ILE A 3 4.44 7.86 -29.33
N SER A 4 3.67 7.18 -30.17
CA SER A 4 2.26 6.87 -29.92
C SER A 4 2.11 5.36 -29.81
N PHE A 5 1.67 4.87 -28.66
CA PHE A 5 1.41 3.46 -28.43
C PHE A 5 -0.08 3.16 -28.69
N TRP A 6 -0.35 2.24 -29.61
CA TRP A 6 -1.69 1.78 -29.95
C TRP A 6 -1.84 0.33 -29.49
N GLY A 7 -2.62 0.08 -28.44
CA GLY A 7 -2.88 -1.27 -27.94
C GLY A 7 -1.85 -1.81 -26.92
N VAL A 8 -1.49 -1.00 -25.93
CA VAL A 8 -0.72 -1.49 -24.77
C VAL A 8 -1.64 -2.31 -23.85
N ARG A 9 -1.27 -3.57 -23.56
CA ARG A 9 -1.90 -4.28 -22.45
C ARG A 9 -1.29 -3.73 -21.16
N GLY A 10 -2.13 -3.17 -20.29
CA GLY A 10 -1.72 -2.88 -18.93
C GLY A 10 -1.14 -4.14 -18.30
N SER A 11 0.09 -4.07 -17.83
CA SER A 11 0.67 -5.11 -17.00
C SER A 11 -0.14 -5.23 -15.72
N ILE A 12 -0.44 -6.46 -15.31
CA ILE A 12 -0.97 -6.71 -13.97
C ILE A 12 0.19 -6.41 -12.99
N PRO A 13 0.00 -5.53 -12.01
CA PRO A 13 1.05 -5.23 -11.04
C PRO A 13 1.50 -6.51 -10.34
N SER A 14 2.81 -6.70 -10.22
CA SER A 14 3.34 -7.80 -9.42
C SER A 14 2.86 -7.66 -7.96
N PRO A 15 2.41 -8.77 -7.33
CA PRO A 15 2.00 -8.71 -5.94
C PRO A 15 3.20 -8.35 -5.05
N PRO A 16 2.99 -7.64 -3.93
CA PRO A 16 4.07 -7.35 -2.99
C PRO A 16 4.64 -8.64 -2.41
N SER A 17 5.94 -8.67 -2.19
CA SER A 17 6.62 -9.77 -1.51
C SER A 17 6.23 -9.85 -0.04
N THR A 18 6.37 -11.05 0.54
CA THR A 18 6.20 -11.28 1.98
C THR A 18 7.03 -10.30 2.82
N GLN A 19 8.24 -9.94 2.37
CA GLN A 19 9.13 -9.04 3.09
C GLN A 19 8.61 -7.60 3.08
N GLU A 20 8.07 -7.13 1.95
CA GLU A 20 7.46 -5.81 1.83
C GLU A 20 6.23 -5.68 2.72
N ILE A 21 5.37 -6.71 2.74
CA ILE A 21 4.20 -6.77 3.62
C ILE A 21 4.64 -6.70 5.10
N LYS A 22 5.62 -7.53 5.51
CA LYS A 22 6.14 -7.53 6.89
C LYS A 22 6.75 -6.18 7.28
N SER A 23 7.49 -5.54 6.38
CA SER A 23 8.08 -4.22 6.62
C SER A 23 7.00 -3.17 6.86
N LYS A 24 5.93 -3.21 6.06
CA LYS A 24 4.79 -2.31 6.15
C LYS A 24 4.04 -2.47 7.48
N ILE A 25 3.74 -3.72 7.88
CA ILE A 25 3.11 -4.01 9.19
C ILE A 25 3.97 -3.44 10.33
N LYS A 26 5.28 -3.67 10.32
CA LYS A 26 6.18 -3.14 11.35
C LYS A 26 6.17 -1.61 11.41
N ARG A 27 6.07 -0.92 10.27
CA ARG A 27 5.96 0.55 10.23
C ARG A 27 4.65 1.04 10.82
N ILE A 28 3.53 0.40 10.48
CA ILE A 28 2.21 0.73 11.03
C ILE A 28 2.22 0.56 12.55
N LEU A 29 2.71 -0.58 13.06
CA LEU A 29 2.76 -0.86 14.50
C LEU A 29 3.65 0.13 15.28
N ARG A 30 4.73 0.65 14.67
CA ARG A 30 5.55 1.70 15.29
C ARG A 30 4.81 3.04 15.41
N GLY A 31 3.85 3.31 14.51
CA GLY A 31 3.02 4.51 14.54
C GLY A 31 1.79 4.40 15.44
N ALA A 32 1.42 3.18 15.86
CA ALA A 32 0.25 2.92 16.71
C ALA A 32 0.48 3.25 18.20
N SER A 33 1.57 3.92 18.57
CA SER A 33 1.84 4.28 19.95
C SER A 33 0.77 5.25 20.46
N GLY A 34 0.08 4.88 21.55
CA GLY A 34 -1.01 5.67 22.12
C GLY A 34 -2.39 5.38 21.53
N VAL A 35 -2.48 4.48 20.54
CA VAL A 35 -3.77 3.92 20.09
C VAL A 35 -4.18 2.81 21.05
N ASP A 36 -5.43 2.84 21.49
CA ASP A 36 -6.01 1.70 22.19
C ASP A 36 -6.30 0.59 21.17
N LEU A 37 -5.49 -0.46 21.20
CA LEU A 37 -5.63 -1.60 20.29
C LEU A 37 -6.68 -2.62 20.75
N GLU A 38 -7.23 -2.47 21.96
CA GLU A 38 -8.33 -3.30 22.46
C GLU A 38 -9.70 -2.74 22.04
N ASP A 39 -9.79 -1.42 21.81
CA ASP A 39 -10.96 -0.77 21.22
C ASP A 39 -10.95 -0.84 19.69
N ARG A 40 -11.96 -1.52 19.14
CA ARG A 40 -12.12 -1.66 17.68
C ARG A 40 -12.34 -0.32 17.00
N ALA A 41 -13.06 0.62 17.62
CA ALA A 41 -13.31 1.92 17.01
C ALA A 41 -12.00 2.72 16.89
N ALA A 42 -11.18 2.71 17.95
CA ALA A 42 -9.86 3.35 17.93
C ALA A 42 -8.91 2.73 16.89
N VAL A 43 -9.00 1.41 16.66
CA VAL A 43 -8.24 0.74 15.60
C VAL A 43 -8.70 1.17 14.21
N ASP A 44 -10.02 1.21 13.95
CA ASP A 44 -10.57 1.62 12.66
C ASP A 44 -10.21 3.08 12.35
N ASP A 45 -10.40 3.99 13.31
CA ASP A 45 -10.02 5.40 13.17
C ASP A 45 -8.52 5.57 12.90
N PHE A 46 -7.67 4.78 13.58
CA PHE A 46 -6.23 4.82 13.32
C PHE A 46 -5.90 4.34 11.92
N VAL A 47 -6.48 3.22 11.46
CA VAL A 47 -6.24 2.67 10.12
C VAL A 47 -6.68 3.66 9.04
N ASP A 48 -7.84 4.29 9.20
CA ASP A 48 -8.37 5.28 8.27
C ASP A 48 -7.55 6.58 8.23
N SER A 49 -6.83 6.90 9.32
CA SER A 49 -5.90 8.03 9.37
C SER A 49 -4.58 7.79 8.62
N LEU A 50 -4.24 6.53 8.30
CA LEU A 50 -2.95 6.21 7.69
C LEU A 50 -2.88 6.71 6.23
N PRO A 51 -1.68 7.10 5.75
CA PRO A 51 -1.50 7.42 4.34
C PRO A 51 -1.97 6.27 3.44
N PRO A 52 -2.62 6.52 2.29
CA PRO A 52 -3.20 5.47 1.45
C PRO A 52 -2.23 4.36 1.01
N LEU A 53 -0.96 4.70 0.77
CA LEU A 53 0.10 3.74 0.44
C LEU A 53 0.54 2.88 1.63
N LEU A 54 0.27 3.33 2.85
CA LEU A 54 0.52 2.61 4.09
C LEU A 54 -0.71 1.81 4.55
N ALA A 55 -1.93 2.27 4.26
CA ALA A 55 -3.16 1.51 4.52
C ALA A 55 -3.45 0.45 3.44
N GLY A 56 -3.13 0.73 2.17
CA GLY A 56 -3.48 -0.10 1.02
C GLY A 56 -2.30 -0.41 0.10
N VAL A 57 -2.47 -1.34 -0.83
CA VAL A 57 -1.43 -1.67 -1.82
C VAL A 57 -1.61 -0.78 -3.06
N ALA A 58 -0.54 -0.09 -3.47
CA ALA A 58 -0.48 0.40 -4.84
C ALA A 58 -0.06 -0.76 -5.74
N GLY A 59 -0.63 -0.83 -6.94
CA GLY A 59 -0.12 -1.74 -7.98
C GLY A 59 1.38 -1.55 -8.12
N GLY A 60 2.15 -2.63 -7.98
CA GLY A 60 3.61 -2.62 -8.04
C GLY A 60 4.17 -2.04 -9.33
N ASN A 61 5.49 -1.79 -9.32
CA ASN A 61 6.23 -1.19 -10.43
C ASN A 61 5.99 -1.93 -11.75
N SER A 62 5.05 -1.44 -12.54
CA SER A 62 4.96 -1.79 -13.93
C SER A 62 5.50 -0.67 -14.78
N ALA A 63 6.59 -0.94 -15.50
CA ALA A 63 6.85 -0.21 -16.73
C ALA A 63 5.71 -0.58 -17.70
N CYS A 64 4.70 0.28 -17.79
CA CYS A 64 3.80 0.30 -18.93
C CYS A 64 4.63 0.78 -20.12
N VAL A 65 5.11 -0.15 -20.95
CA VAL A 65 5.57 0.16 -22.32
C VAL A 65 4.38 -0.03 -23.25
#